data_AF-A0A7R9FIA4-F1
#
_entry.id   AF-A0A7R9FIA4-F1
#
_cell.length_a   1.000
_cell.length_b   1.000
_cell.length_c   1.000
_cell.angle_alpha   90.00
_cell.angle_beta   90.00
_cell.angle_gamma   90.00
#
_symmetry.space_group_name_H-M   'P 1'
#
loop_
_entity.id
_entity.type
_entity.pdbx_description
1 polymer ?
#
loop_
_entity_poly.entity_id
_entity_poly.type
_entity_poly.pdbx_seq_one_letter_code
_entity_poly.pdbx_strand_id
1 'polypeptide(L)'
;MVNHILTGRDVTVCGQRSHNPYLRVKRQEPEPIKKEESFEVELCKDKDAGEWFRLVAGDGDNCRDVIQCTSSGLQAIRCPAGLYFDIEKQTCDWKDAVKNCKLKNKERKVKPLLFTDEPLCQDGSLACGDGNCIERGLFCNGEKDCSDGSDENTCAIRPLSIHRLLSPSLFSFHSKNLFSIPSPPRRTFTHIWTKIDKTLSRFGGRMVSTLAVDKTADDGEIEVRISDVCTEDNDNDPNRAPPCDPAVCVLPDCFCSEDGTTIPGDLPAKDVPQMITITFDDAINNNNIELYKEMFNGKRKNPNGCDIKATFFVSHKYSNYSAVQETHRKGHEIAVHSITKGHETASHLTTHNDDEQFWSNATVDDWAKEMAGTRIIVEKFANISDNSVVGVRAPYLRVGGNNQFTMMEEQAFLYDSTITAPLSNPPLWPYTMYFRMPHRCHGNLQHCPTRSHAVWEMVMNELDRREDPQFDEYLPGCAMVDSCSNILSGDQFYNFLNHNFDRHYEKNRAPLGLYFHAAWLKNNPEYLDAFLYWIDEILANHNDVYFVTMTQVIQWIQNPRTVTEVKNFEPWREKCSVEGKPSCWVPHSCKLTSKEIPGETINLQTCVRCPNNYPWLNDPTGDGFF
;
A
#
# COMPACT_ATOMS: atom_id res chain seq x y z
N MET A 1 49.57 -39.31 -11.44
CA MET A 1 49.96 -40.71 -11.68
C MET A 1 49.04 -41.28 -12.75
N VAL A 2 49.62 -41.66 -13.90
CA VAL A 2 49.32 -42.84 -14.78
C VAL A 2 47.82 -43.10 -15.14
N ASN A 3 47.37 -42.85 -16.39
CA ASN A 3 47.26 -43.80 -17.55
C ASN A 3 46.44 -45.08 -17.24
N HIS A 4 45.54 -45.66 -18.06
CA HIS A 4 45.26 -45.77 -19.52
C HIS A 4 43.76 -46.17 -19.69
N ILE A 5 42.99 -45.76 -20.72
CA ILE A 5 42.86 -46.25 -22.12
C ILE A 5 42.52 -47.74 -22.27
N LEU A 6 41.54 -48.05 -23.13
CA LEU A 6 41.46 -49.07 -24.22
C LEU A 6 39.97 -49.23 -24.60
N THR A 7 39.47 -49.32 -25.85
CA THR A 7 39.93 -49.64 -27.23
C THR A 7 38.73 -49.31 -28.16
N GLY A 8 38.80 -48.80 -29.41
CA GLY A 8 39.46 -49.25 -30.66
C GLY A 8 38.36 -49.51 -31.72
N ARG A 9 38.44 -49.28 -33.05
CA ARG A 9 39.50 -49.00 -34.05
C ARG A 9 38.86 -48.48 -35.36
N ASP A 10 39.43 -47.41 -35.93
CA ASP A 10 40.01 -47.23 -37.28
C ASP A 10 39.29 -47.47 -38.64
N VAL A 11 39.40 -46.42 -39.50
CA VAL A 11 39.86 -46.38 -40.93
C VAL A 11 38.87 -46.10 -42.10
N THR A 12 38.85 -44.81 -42.52
CA THR A 12 39.18 -44.18 -43.85
C THR A 12 38.29 -44.27 -45.14
N VAL A 13 38.19 -43.10 -45.80
CA VAL A 13 38.07 -42.74 -47.26
C VAL A 13 36.69 -42.50 -47.91
N CYS A 14 36.60 -41.34 -48.61
CA CYS A 14 35.57 -40.90 -49.56
C CYS A 14 35.67 -41.55 -50.96
N GLY A 15 34.53 -41.80 -51.63
CA GLY A 15 34.37 -41.53 -53.06
C GLY A 15 33.60 -42.52 -53.95
N GLN A 16 32.73 -41.94 -54.79
CA GLN A 16 32.26 -42.33 -56.14
C GLN A 16 30.89 -43.04 -56.39
N ARG A 17 29.93 -42.20 -56.81
CA ARG A 17 29.00 -42.23 -57.97
C ARG A 17 28.54 -43.57 -58.60
N SER A 18 27.21 -43.67 -58.83
CA SER A 18 26.63 -43.97 -60.17
C SER A 18 25.12 -43.61 -60.26
N HIS A 19 24.70 -43.15 -61.44
CA HIS A 19 23.37 -42.67 -61.91
C HIS A 19 22.27 -43.77 -61.92
N ASN A 20 20.94 -43.53 -61.96
CA ASN A 20 20.14 -42.74 -62.92
C ASN A 20 18.63 -42.62 -62.46
N PRO A 21 17.63 -42.06 -63.22
CA PRO A 21 16.94 -40.82 -62.88
C PRO A 21 15.37 -40.91 -62.97
N TYR A 22 14.70 -39.75 -63.01
CA TYR A 22 13.27 -39.49 -63.29
C TYR A 22 12.31 -39.34 -62.09
N LEU A 23 12.17 -38.10 -61.60
CA LEU A 23 10.89 -37.38 -61.63
C LEU A 23 11.13 -35.90 -61.25
N ARG A 24 10.70 -35.02 -62.16
CA ARG A 24 10.88 -33.56 -62.11
C ARG A 24 9.55 -32.95 -61.68
N VAL A 25 9.49 -32.33 -60.51
CA VAL A 25 8.39 -31.41 -60.14
C VAL A 25 9.00 -30.05 -59.79
N LYS A 26 8.43 -29.02 -60.42
CA LYS A 26 8.87 -27.61 -60.36
C LYS A 26 8.67 -27.05 -58.94
N ARG A 27 9.61 -26.20 -58.52
CA ARG A 27 9.50 -25.29 -57.38
C ARG A 27 8.34 -24.32 -57.68
N GLN A 28 7.25 -24.40 -56.92
CA GLN A 28 6.25 -23.33 -56.86
C GLN A 28 6.77 -22.26 -55.89
N GLU A 29 6.68 -21.01 -56.32
CA GLU A 29 6.87 -19.82 -55.49
C GLU A 29 5.79 -19.80 -54.39
N PRO A 30 6.12 -19.42 -53.15
CA PRO A 30 5.11 -19.30 -52.10
C PRO A 30 4.21 -18.10 -52.38
N GLU A 31 2.91 -18.35 -52.51
CA GLU A 31 1.86 -17.32 -52.44
C GLU A 31 1.88 -16.60 -51.08
N PRO A 32 1.44 -15.33 -51.01
CA PRO A 32 1.52 -14.55 -49.79
C PRO A 32 0.53 -15.08 -48.75
N ILE A 33 1.06 -15.58 -47.63
CA ILE A 33 0.28 -15.91 -46.43
C ILE A 33 -0.26 -14.59 -45.87
N LYS A 34 -1.57 -14.37 -46.00
CA LYS A 34 -2.29 -13.36 -45.22
C LYS A 34 -2.12 -13.71 -43.74
N LYS A 35 -1.58 -12.79 -42.95
CA LYS A 35 -1.59 -12.89 -41.49
C LYS A 35 -3.05 -12.98 -41.04
N GLU A 36 -3.46 -14.14 -40.53
CA GLU A 36 -4.62 -14.21 -39.65
C GLU A 36 -4.25 -13.43 -38.38
N GLU A 37 -4.86 -12.26 -38.19
CA GLU A 37 -4.95 -11.65 -36.86
C GLU A 37 -5.67 -12.67 -35.95
N SER A 38 -5.16 -12.89 -34.74
CA SER A 38 -5.72 -13.93 -33.88
C SER A 38 -7.19 -13.62 -33.57
N PHE A 39 -8.06 -14.62 -33.72
CA PHE A 39 -9.50 -14.56 -33.46
C PHE A 39 -9.85 -13.92 -32.08
N GLU A 40 -8.95 -14.06 -31.12
CA GLU A 40 -9.05 -13.48 -29.77
C GLU A 40 -8.95 -11.95 -29.76
N VAL A 41 -8.11 -11.36 -30.62
CA VAL A 41 -7.95 -9.91 -30.72
C VAL A 41 -9.20 -9.26 -31.32
N GLU A 42 -9.85 -9.92 -32.29
CA GLU A 42 -11.11 -9.42 -32.87
C GLU A 42 -12.26 -9.51 -31.87
N LEU A 43 -12.33 -10.60 -31.08
CA LEU A 43 -13.40 -10.79 -30.09
C LEU A 43 -13.31 -9.80 -28.91
N CYS A 44 -12.10 -9.42 -28.51
CA CYS A 44 -11.83 -8.58 -27.36
C CYS A 44 -11.71 -7.08 -27.66
N LYS A 45 -11.73 -6.68 -28.95
CA LYS A 45 -11.48 -5.29 -29.38
C LYS A 45 -12.42 -4.25 -28.77
N ASP A 46 -13.67 -4.63 -28.54
CA ASP A 46 -14.75 -3.75 -28.06
C ASP A 46 -15.27 -4.19 -26.68
N LYS A 47 -14.38 -4.67 -25.79
CA LYS A 47 -14.71 -5.12 -24.42
C LYS A 47 -13.85 -4.40 -23.39
N ASP A 48 -14.45 -4.02 -22.27
CA ASP A 48 -13.71 -3.37 -21.20
C ASP A 48 -12.93 -4.41 -20.39
N ALA A 49 -11.81 -4.00 -19.78
CA ALA A 49 -11.02 -4.87 -18.92
C ALA A 49 -11.87 -5.37 -17.76
N GLY A 50 -12.02 -6.69 -17.64
CA GLY A 50 -12.86 -7.29 -16.59
C GLY A 50 -14.34 -7.53 -16.97
N GLU A 51 -14.77 -7.24 -18.21
CA GLU A 51 -16.16 -7.45 -18.64
C GLU A 51 -16.46 -8.91 -19.06
N TRP A 52 -17.49 -9.51 -18.47
CA TRP A 52 -18.05 -10.81 -18.84
C TRP A 52 -19.13 -10.69 -19.91
N PHE A 53 -19.01 -11.47 -20.98
CA PHE A 53 -19.93 -11.49 -22.12
C PHE A 53 -20.23 -12.93 -22.58
N ARG A 54 -21.28 -13.14 -23.38
CA ARG A 54 -21.67 -14.45 -23.92
C ARG A 54 -21.26 -14.61 -25.37
N LEU A 55 -20.71 -15.76 -25.73
CA LEU A 55 -20.49 -16.13 -27.14
C LEU A 55 -21.81 -16.45 -27.86
N VAL A 56 -22.74 -17.10 -27.17
CA VAL A 56 -24.02 -17.57 -27.72
C VAL A 56 -25.16 -17.05 -26.84
N ALA A 57 -26.10 -16.35 -27.47
CA ALA A 57 -27.33 -15.93 -26.80
C ALA A 57 -28.31 -17.11 -26.78
N GLY A 58 -28.96 -17.36 -25.65
CA GLY A 58 -29.93 -18.43 -25.55
C GLY A 58 -30.38 -18.73 -24.13
N ASP A 59 -31.57 -19.30 -24.02
CA ASP A 59 -32.15 -19.73 -22.74
C ASP A 59 -31.55 -21.09 -22.32
N GLY A 60 -31.64 -21.43 -21.03
CA GLY A 60 -31.12 -22.71 -20.53
C GLY A 60 -29.66 -22.60 -20.10
N ASP A 61 -28.84 -23.56 -20.52
CA ASP A 61 -27.44 -23.65 -20.12
C ASP A 61 -26.56 -22.55 -20.72
N ASN A 62 -26.91 -22.02 -21.89
CA ASN A 62 -26.18 -20.91 -22.53
C ASN A 62 -26.29 -19.59 -21.76
N CYS A 63 -27.30 -19.42 -20.89
CA CYS A 63 -27.42 -18.23 -20.04
C CYS A 63 -26.50 -18.28 -18.80
N ARG A 64 -25.83 -19.42 -18.58
CA ARG A 64 -24.94 -19.65 -17.44
C ARG A 64 -23.47 -19.45 -17.80
N ASP A 65 -23.13 -19.60 -19.08
CA ASP A 65 -21.76 -19.56 -19.59
C ASP A 65 -21.40 -18.15 -20.06
N VAL A 66 -20.35 -17.57 -19.49
CA VAL A 66 -19.80 -16.27 -19.90
C VAL A 66 -18.28 -16.32 -19.98
N ILE A 67 -17.72 -15.42 -20.76
CA ILE A 67 -16.29 -15.31 -21.04
C ILE A 67 -15.84 -13.87 -20.81
N GLN A 68 -14.61 -13.69 -20.37
CA GLN A 68 -13.95 -12.42 -20.18
C GLN A 68 -12.60 -12.44 -20.91
N CYS A 69 -12.20 -11.29 -21.44
CA CYS A 69 -10.90 -11.09 -22.03
C CYS A 69 -9.89 -10.71 -20.94
N THR A 70 -8.81 -11.49 -20.79
CA THR A 70 -7.70 -11.20 -19.87
C THR A 70 -6.38 -11.09 -20.65
N SER A 71 -5.34 -10.57 -20.00
CA SER A 71 -3.98 -10.51 -20.57
C SER A 71 -3.38 -11.88 -20.88
N SER A 72 -3.95 -12.94 -20.30
CA SER A 72 -3.53 -14.34 -20.48
C SER A 72 -4.41 -15.12 -21.48
N GLY A 73 -5.42 -14.47 -22.08
CA GLY A 73 -6.35 -15.06 -23.06
C GLY A 73 -7.81 -15.00 -22.62
N LEU A 74 -8.67 -15.83 -23.23
CA LEU A 74 -10.09 -15.91 -22.90
C LEU A 74 -10.31 -16.78 -21.66
N GLN A 75 -10.91 -16.20 -20.61
CA GLN A 75 -11.30 -16.91 -19.40
C GLN A 75 -12.81 -17.14 -19.39
N ALA A 76 -13.27 -18.36 -19.12
CA ALA A 76 -14.69 -18.69 -19.09
C ALA A 76 -15.14 -19.11 -17.68
N ILE A 77 -16.33 -18.68 -17.28
CA ILE A 77 -17.00 -19.14 -16.06
C ILE A 77 -18.40 -19.65 -16.38
N ARG A 78 -18.89 -20.53 -15.52
CA ARG A 78 -20.26 -21.06 -15.57
C ARG A 78 -20.95 -20.86 -14.22
N CYS A 79 -22.10 -20.21 -14.22
CA CYS A 79 -22.88 -20.05 -13.00
C CYS A 79 -23.30 -21.41 -12.39
N PRO A 80 -23.32 -21.55 -11.05
CA PRO A 80 -23.81 -22.74 -10.36
C PRO A 80 -25.23 -23.17 -10.78
N ALA A 81 -25.60 -24.43 -10.50
CA ALA A 81 -26.90 -24.96 -10.90
C ALA A 81 -28.04 -24.17 -10.24
N GLY A 82 -28.97 -23.65 -11.04
CA GLY A 82 -30.11 -22.84 -10.59
C GLY A 82 -29.92 -21.32 -10.72
N LEU A 83 -28.71 -20.87 -11.09
CA LEU A 83 -28.40 -19.45 -11.29
C LEU A 83 -28.09 -19.17 -12.77
N TYR A 84 -28.48 -17.99 -13.24
CA TYR A 84 -28.18 -17.44 -14.56
C TYR A 84 -27.29 -16.22 -14.43
N PHE A 85 -26.43 -15.97 -15.42
CA PHE A 85 -25.56 -14.80 -15.38
C PHE A 85 -26.35 -13.57 -15.83
N ASP A 86 -26.38 -12.51 -15.04
CA ASP A 86 -26.95 -11.22 -15.43
C ASP A 86 -25.86 -10.36 -16.11
N ILE A 87 -26.03 -10.08 -17.40
CA ILE A 87 -25.06 -9.31 -18.20
C ILE A 87 -24.94 -7.85 -17.76
N GLU A 88 -25.98 -7.26 -17.20
CA GLU A 88 -25.94 -5.86 -16.78
C GLU A 88 -25.25 -5.72 -15.41
N LYS A 89 -25.63 -6.61 -14.48
CA LYS A 89 -25.06 -6.67 -13.12
C LYS A 89 -23.71 -7.37 -13.04
N GLN A 90 -23.28 -8.08 -14.09
CA GLN A 90 -22.02 -8.82 -14.17
C GLN A 90 -21.87 -9.86 -13.05
N THR A 91 -22.98 -10.55 -12.69
CA THR A 91 -23.01 -11.54 -11.60
C THR A 91 -24.02 -12.66 -11.86
N CYS A 92 -23.86 -13.80 -11.18
CA CYS A 92 -24.83 -14.89 -11.22
C CYS A 92 -26.02 -14.58 -10.27
N ASP A 93 -27.22 -14.53 -10.81
CA ASP A 93 -28.47 -14.24 -10.09
C ASP A 93 -29.51 -15.35 -10.34
N TRP A 94 -30.60 -15.35 -9.58
CA TRP A 94 -31.65 -16.36 -9.69
C TRP A 94 -32.31 -16.33 -11.07
N LYS A 95 -32.62 -17.52 -11.61
CA LYS A 95 -33.21 -17.69 -12.95
C LYS A 95 -34.38 -16.75 -13.26
N ASP A 96 -35.25 -16.49 -12.29
CA ASP A 96 -36.44 -15.65 -12.47
C ASP A 96 -36.13 -14.13 -12.45
N ALA A 97 -34.98 -13.74 -11.89
CA ALA A 97 -34.52 -12.35 -11.85
C ALA A 97 -33.78 -11.95 -13.14
N VAL A 98 -33.16 -12.92 -13.83
CA VAL A 98 -32.35 -12.68 -15.04
C VAL A 98 -33.22 -12.71 -16.30
N LYS A 99 -33.47 -11.53 -16.88
CA LYS A 99 -34.26 -11.39 -18.12
C LYS A 99 -33.42 -11.14 -19.37
N ASN A 100 -32.11 -10.93 -19.20
CA ASN A 100 -31.19 -10.56 -20.27
C ASN A 100 -30.41 -11.74 -20.85
N CYS A 101 -30.89 -13.00 -20.72
CA CYS A 101 -30.28 -14.22 -21.29
C CYS A 101 -30.05 -14.18 -22.82
N LYS A 102 -30.80 -13.31 -23.52
CA LYS A 102 -30.72 -13.14 -24.97
C LYS A 102 -29.67 -12.11 -25.40
N LEU A 103 -29.11 -11.35 -24.46
CA LEU A 103 -28.03 -10.41 -24.74
C LEU A 103 -26.69 -11.15 -24.75
N LYS A 104 -25.75 -10.65 -25.55
CA LYS A 104 -24.38 -11.17 -25.57
C LYS A 104 -23.40 -10.26 -24.84
N ASN A 105 -23.59 -8.95 -24.96
CA ASN A 105 -22.71 -7.93 -24.39
C ASN A 105 -23.53 -6.99 -23.52
N LYS A 106 -22.86 -6.30 -22.58
CA LYS A 106 -23.48 -5.24 -21.81
C LYS A 106 -23.75 -4.04 -22.73
N GLU A 107 -24.93 -3.45 -22.62
CA GLU A 107 -25.26 -2.24 -23.37
C GLU A 107 -24.45 -1.06 -22.81
N ARG A 108 -23.65 -0.43 -23.67
CA ARG A 108 -22.80 0.71 -23.30
C ARG A 108 -23.65 1.98 -23.29
N LYS A 109 -23.93 2.48 -22.10
CA LYS A 109 -24.54 3.79 -21.91
C LYS A 109 -23.51 4.87 -22.21
N VAL A 110 -23.84 5.80 -23.11
CA VAL A 110 -22.95 6.91 -23.46
C VAL A 110 -22.81 7.81 -22.25
N LYS A 111 -21.57 8.11 -21.86
CA LYS A 111 -21.26 8.98 -20.71
C LYS A 111 -21.12 10.43 -21.19
N PRO A 112 -21.48 11.41 -20.35
CA PRO A 112 -21.32 12.82 -20.70
C PRO A 112 -19.85 13.25 -20.61
N LEU A 113 -19.47 14.26 -21.40
CA LEU A 113 -18.11 14.77 -21.50
C LEU A 113 -17.83 15.83 -20.42
N LEU A 114 -17.97 15.45 -19.15
CA LEU A 114 -17.85 16.36 -18.00
C LEU A 114 -16.41 16.70 -17.62
N PHE A 115 -15.44 15.90 -18.08
CA PHE A 115 -14.02 16.05 -17.77
C PHE A 115 -13.23 16.06 -19.08
N THR A 116 -12.91 17.25 -19.57
CA THR A 116 -12.06 17.47 -20.74
C THR A 116 -11.02 18.53 -20.40
N ASP A 117 -9.82 18.42 -20.98
CA ASP A 117 -8.67 19.30 -20.67
C ASP A 117 -8.93 20.77 -21.04
N GLU A 118 -9.89 21.02 -21.93
CA GLU A 118 -10.42 22.35 -22.27
C GLU A 118 -11.94 22.34 -22.14
N PRO A 119 -12.57 23.37 -21.53
CA PRO A 119 -14.01 23.42 -21.34
C PRO A 119 -14.74 23.51 -22.70
N LEU A 120 -15.42 22.42 -23.08
CA LEU A 120 -16.20 22.32 -24.33
C LEU A 120 -17.42 23.27 -24.36
N CYS A 121 -17.97 23.60 -23.20
CA CYS A 121 -19.18 24.40 -23.05
C CYS A 121 -18.92 25.66 -22.20
N GLN A 122 -19.70 26.71 -22.43
CA GLN A 122 -19.66 27.95 -21.64
C GLN A 122 -20.13 27.71 -20.19
N ASP A 123 -19.69 28.58 -19.27
CA ASP A 123 -20.05 28.55 -17.85
C ASP A 123 -21.58 28.40 -17.65
N GLY A 124 -21.99 27.29 -17.01
CA GLY A 124 -23.39 26.97 -16.73
C GLY A 124 -24.01 25.87 -17.61
N SER A 125 -23.30 25.42 -18.65
CA SER A 125 -23.70 24.29 -19.50
C SER A 125 -22.75 23.11 -19.36
N LEU A 126 -23.26 21.89 -19.55
CA LEU A 126 -22.51 20.63 -19.50
C LEU A 126 -22.61 19.92 -20.85
N ALA A 127 -21.53 19.23 -21.24
CA ALA A 127 -21.44 18.53 -22.51
C ALA A 127 -22.02 17.10 -22.43
N CYS A 128 -22.96 16.79 -23.30
CA CYS A 128 -23.42 15.45 -23.61
C CYS A 128 -22.28 14.62 -24.23
N GLY A 129 -22.44 13.30 -24.30
CA GLY A 129 -21.49 12.38 -24.93
C GLY A 129 -21.33 12.57 -26.44
N ASP A 130 -22.32 13.18 -27.09
CA ASP A 130 -22.30 13.58 -28.50
C ASP A 130 -21.65 14.97 -28.73
N GLY A 131 -21.20 15.63 -27.66
CA GLY A 131 -20.57 16.96 -27.69
C GLY A 131 -21.55 18.14 -27.71
N ASN A 132 -22.86 17.91 -27.66
CA ASN A 132 -23.84 18.98 -27.50
C ASN A 132 -23.84 19.54 -26.07
N CYS A 133 -23.99 20.84 -25.93
CA CYS A 133 -24.07 21.50 -24.62
C CYS A 133 -25.53 21.71 -24.21
N ILE A 134 -25.90 21.25 -23.02
CA ILE A 134 -27.21 21.53 -22.40
C ILE A 134 -27.02 22.18 -21.03
N GLU A 135 -28.03 22.87 -20.52
CA GLU A 135 -27.94 23.54 -19.21
C GLU A 135 -27.68 22.54 -18.09
N ARG A 136 -26.84 22.92 -17.12
CA ARG A 136 -26.49 22.06 -15.97
C ARG A 136 -27.70 21.54 -15.18
N GLY A 137 -28.82 22.27 -15.19
CA GLY A 137 -30.06 21.87 -14.51
C GLY A 137 -30.86 20.78 -15.23
N LEU A 138 -30.52 20.47 -16.49
CA LEU A 138 -31.14 19.41 -17.29
C LEU A 138 -30.43 18.07 -17.13
N PHE A 139 -29.23 18.06 -16.54
CA PHE A 139 -28.55 16.82 -16.18
C PHE A 139 -29.20 16.19 -14.95
N CYS A 140 -29.49 14.89 -15.02
CA CYS A 140 -30.04 14.10 -13.92
C CYS A 140 -31.40 14.60 -13.43
N ASN A 141 -32.23 15.08 -14.35
CA ASN A 141 -33.59 15.53 -14.09
C ASN A 141 -34.62 14.41 -14.31
N GLY A 142 -34.21 13.24 -14.79
CA GLY A 142 -35.08 12.10 -15.09
C GLY A 142 -35.71 12.13 -16.48
N GLU A 143 -35.39 13.14 -17.30
CA GLU A 143 -35.81 13.27 -18.69
C GLU A 143 -34.58 13.17 -19.62
N LYS A 144 -34.79 12.67 -20.85
CA LYS A 144 -33.71 12.55 -21.83
C LYS A 144 -33.63 13.84 -22.64
N ASP A 145 -32.76 14.76 -22.24
CA ASP A 145 -32.49 16.03 -22.88
C ASP A 145 -31.30 15.97 -23.85
N CYS A 146 -30.31 15.11 -23.59
CA CYS A 146 -29.27 14.81 -24.58
C CYS A 146 -29.80 13.88 -25.69
N SER A 147 -29.38 14.10 -26.95
CA SER A 147 -29.79 13.24 -28.08
C SER A 147 -29.32 11.78 -27.89
N ASP A 148 -28.15 11.59 -27.30
CA ASP A 148 -27.56 10.31 -26.93
C ASP A 148 -28.01 9.78 -25.55
N GLY A 149 -28.68 10.62 -24.75
CA GLY A 149 -29.18 10.31 -23.42
C GLY A 149 -28.10 10.15 -22.35
N SER A 150 -26.95 10.78 -22.57
CA SER A 150 -25.79 10.75 -21.68
C SER A 150 -25.99 11.55 -20.39
N ASP A 151 -26.88 12.53 -20.40
CA ASP A 151 -27.33 13.34 -19.27
C ASP A 151 -27.85 12.53 -18.08
N GLU A 152 -28.51 11.40 -18.33
CA GLU A 152 -29.10 10.55 -17.30
C GLU A 152 -28.21 9.36 -16.90
N ASN A 153 -27.05 9.22 -17.54
CA ASN A 153 -26.21 8.04 -17.39
C ASN A 153 -25.11 8.18 -16.32
N THR A 154 -24.96 9.36 -15.68
CA THR A 154 -23.95 9.61 -14.63
C THR A 154 -24.52 10.54 -13.54
N CYS A 155 -25.41 10.00 -12.70
CA CYS A 155 -26.16 10.76 -11.68
C CYS A 155 -25.81 10.42 -10.23
N ALA A 156 -24.55 10.10 -9.98
CA ALA A 156 -24.03 9.94 -8.63
C ALA A 156 -23.41 11.27 -8.17
N ILE A 157 -23.77 11.71 -6.96
CA ILE A 157 -23.33 12.92 -6.23
C ILE A 157 -24.23 14.15 -6.46
N ARG A 158 -25.15 14.40 -5.51
CA ARG A 158 -25.72 15.72 -5.25
C ARG A 158 -24.94 16.38 -4.09
N PRO A 159 -24.03 17.34 -4.33
CA PRO A 159 -23.61 18.27 -3.30
C PRO A 159 -24.62 19.44 -3.23
N LEU A 160 -25.09 19.73 -2.02
CA LEU A 160 -25.86 20.93 -1.70
C LEU A 160 -25.09 22.20 -2.11
N SER A 161 -25.83 23.17 -2.64
CA SER A 161 -25.35 24.43 -3.19
C SER A 161 -24.60 25.30 -2.18
N ILE A 162 -23.36 25.69 -2.53
CA ILE A 162 -22.74 26.94 -2.06
C ILE A 162 -22.13 27.62 -3.29
N HIS A 163 -22.94 28.43 -3.99
CA HIS A 163 -22.47 29.45 -4.90
C HIS A 163 -23.34 30.70 -4.74
N ARG A 164 -22.96 31.54 -3.78
CA ARG A 164 -23.23 32.98 -3.83
C ARG A 164 -22.22 33.68 -2.95
N LEU A 165 -21.74 34.83 -3.43
CA LEU A 165 -20.57 35.61 -2.96
C LEU A 165 -19.30 34.99 -3.59
N LEU A 166 -18.71 35.54 -4.66
CA LEU A 166 -18.29 36.93 -4.82
C LEU A 166 -18.27 37.32 -6.31
N SER A 167 -18.86 38.47 -6.62
CA SER A 167 -18.74 39.17 -7.89
C SER A 167 -17.44 40.02 -7.92
N PRO A 168 -16.61 39.97 -8.98
CA PRO A 168 -15.50 40.90 -9.14
C PRO A 168 -15.93 42.10 -9.98
N SER A 169 -15.78 43.32 -9.45
CA SER A 169 -15.69 44.51 -10.30
C SER A 169 -14.77 45.56 -9.70
N LEU A 170 -13.96 46.12 -10.60
CA LEU A 170 -13.07 47.30 -10.49
C LEU A 170 -11.76 47.07 -9.71
N PHE A 171 -10.57 47.18 -10.31
CA PHE A 171 -9.97 48.43 -10.77
C PHE A 171 -8.70 48.15 -11.62
N SER A 172 -8.46 49.02 -12.59
CA SER A 172 -7.36 49.03 -13.57
C SER A 172 -6.31 50.06 -13.18
N PHE A 173 -5.02 49.84 -13.49
CA PHE A 173 -4.01 50.87 -13.91
C PHE A 173 -2.82 50.13 -14.58
N HIS A 174 -2.58 50.29 -15.91
CA HIS A 174 -1.58 51.16 -16.57
C HIS A 174 -0.12 50.99 -16.05
N SER A 175 0.98 51.00 -16.81
CA SER A 175 1.30 51.09 -18.25
C SER A 175 2.85 51.06 -18.38
N LYS A 176 3.38 50.35 -19.39
CA LYS A 176 4.61 50.61 -20.20
C LYS A 176 5.99 50.83 -19.52
N ASN A 177 7.01 50.09 -19.98
CA ASN A 177 7.98 50.59 -20.99
C ASN A 177 9.06 49.56 -21.39
N LEU A 178 9.40 49.58 -22.68
CA LEU A 178 10.52 48.92 -23.36
C LEU A 178 11.89 49.50 -22.96
N PHE A 179 12.97 48.72 -23.08
CA PHE A 179 14.23 49.15 -23.71
C PHE A 179 15.03 47.93 -24.23
N SER A 180 15.83 48.14 -25.28
CA SER A 180 16.46 47.13 -26.13
C SER A 180 18.01 47.22 -26.17
N ILE A 181 18.63 46.21 -26.81
CA ILE A 181 19.95 46.13 -27.50
C ILE A 181 21.19 45.85 -26.59
N PRO A 182 22.33 45.21 -27.01
CA PRO A 182 22.72 44.39 -28.20
C PRO A 182 23.48 43.06 -27.90
N SER A 183 23.65 42.21 -28.93
CA SER A 183 24.73 41.20 -29.09
C SER A 183 25.93 41.79 -29.87
N PRO A 184 27.21 41.35 -29.69
CA PRO A 184 27.84 40.26 -30.49
C PRO A 184 29.12 39.62 -29.82
N PRO A 185 30.10 38.94 -30.49
CA PRO A 185 30.10 37.88 -31.52
C PRO A 185 30.95 36.62 -31.14
N ARG A 186 30.94 35.61 -32.03
CA ARG A 186 31.72 34.35 -32.00
C ARG A 186 33.25 34.53 -32.09
N ARG A 187 34.02 33.69 -31.37
CA ARG A 187 35.37 33.21 -31.77
C ARG A 187 35.63 31.78 -31.23
N THR A 188 36.36 31.03 -32.04
CA THR A 188 36.75 29.62 -31.93
C THR A 188 38.14 29.41 -31.32
N PHE A 189 38.43 28.15 -30.95
CA PHE A 189 39.73 27.45 -30.73
C PHE A 189 40.19 27.11 -29.28
N THR A 190 40.13 25.79 -29.01
CA THR A 190 41.15 24.87 -28.42
C THR A 190 41.50 24.82 -26.91
N HIS A 191 41.22 23.62 -26.35
CA HIS A 191 42.04 22.72 -25.51
C HIS A 191 42.52 23.09 -24.07
N ILE A 192 42.14 22.19 -23.13
CA ILE A 192 42.91 21.57 -22.01
C ILE A 192 42.72 22.13 -20.57
N TRP A 193 41.98 21.32 -19.80
CA TRP A 193 42.13 20.79 -18.43
C TRP A 193 42.41 21.67 -17.17
N THR A 194 41.66 21.29 -16.11
CA THR A 194 41.89 21.35 -14.64
C THR A 194 41.63 22.62 -13.81
N LYS A 195 40.56 22.57 -12.99
CA LYS A 195 40.46 22.77 -11.51
C LYS A 195 39.03 23.20 -11.14
N ILE A 196 38.26 22.38 -10.44
CA ILE A 196 38.15 22.26 -8.97
C ILE A 196 37.76 23.60 -8.29
N ASP A 197 36.49 23.62 -7.93
CA ASP A 197 35.81 24.28 -6.81
C ASP A 197 35.64 25.81 -6.74
N LYS A 198 34.45 26.16 -6.23
CA LYS A 198 33.88 27.49 -5.96
C LYS A 198 33.33 28.24 -7.17
N THR A 199 32.01 28.14 -7.38
CA THR A 199 31.02 29.21 -7.12
C THR A 199 29.66 28.75 -7.67
N LEU A 200 28.89 27.98 -6.88
CA LEU A 200 27.46 27.71 -7.17
C LEU A 200 26.67 27.85 -5.87
N SER A 201 26.64 29.09 -5.37
CA SER A 201 25.62 29.59 -4.46
C SER A 201 24.85 30.69 -5.17
N ARG A 202 24.01 30.30 -6.13
CA ARG A 202 22.83 31.02 -6.64
C ARG A 202 22.28 30.23 -7.83
N PHE A 203 20.96 30.10 -7.85
CA PHE A 203 20.14 29.17 -8.66
C PHE A 203 20.03 27.76 -8.08
N GLY A 204 18.89 27.55 -7.40
CA GLY A 204 18.38 26.23 -7.01
C GLY A 204 17.79 25.50 -8.21
N GLY A 205 17.82 24.17 -8.11
CA GLY A 205 17.41 23.21 -9.13
C GLY A 205 18.58 22.33 -9.55
N ARG A 206 18.66 21.12 -9.00
CA ARG A 206 19.57 20.06 -9.51
C ARG A 206 18.70 18.94 -10.08
N MET A 207 18.62 18.89 -11.41
CA MET A 207 18.34 17.67 -12.17
C MET A 207 19.39 16.62 -11.76
N VAL A 208 18.93 15.41 -11.44
CA VAL A 208 19.79 14.23 -11.36
C VAL A 208 19.41 13.35 -12.55
N SER A 209 20.15 13.46 -13.64
CA SER A 209 20.02 12.59 -14.80
C SER A 209 21.00 11.41 -14.67
N THR A 210 20.48 10.19 -14.52
CA THR A 210 21.28 8.96 -14.63
C THR A 210 21.37 8.57 -16.11
N LEU A 211 22.57 8.58 -16.69
CA LEU A 211 22.81 8.10 -18.06
C LEU A 211 23.10 6.60 -18.03
N ALA A 212 22.22 5.78 -18.60
CA ALA A 212 22.57 4.46 -19.09
C ALA A 212 22.89 4.56 -20.59
N VAL A 213 24.08 4.10 -20.98
CA VAL A 213 24.51 4.05 -22.38
C VAL A 213 24.67 2.59 -22.75
N ASP A 214 23.85 2.10 -23.68
CA ASP A 214 24.07 0.83 -24.35
C ASP A 214 24.55 1.07 -25.79
N LYS A 215 25.57 0.33 -26.24
CA LYS A 215 26.11 0.41 -27.61
C LYS A 215 25.57 -0.79 -28.38
N THR A 216 24.96 -0.64 -29.56
CA THR A 216 25.67 -0.59 -30.85
C THR A 216 24.66 -0.51 -32.00
N ALA A 217 24.91 0.33 -33.01
CA ALA A 217 24.99 -0.03 -34.45
C ALA A 217 24.98 1.23 -35.32
N ASP A 218 25.69 1.13 -36.44
CA ASP A 218 26.01 2.19 -37.39
C ASP A 218 24.77 2.85 -37.98
N ASP A 219 24.64 4.16 -37.75
CA ASP A 219 24.19 5.19 -38.71
C ASP A 219 23.73 6.45 -37.94
N GLY A 220 24.71 7.19 -37.40
CA GLY A 220 24.73 8.67 -37.44
C GLY A 220 23.63 9.54 -36.80
N GLU A 221 22.55 9.03 -36.21
CA GLU A 221 21.55 9.83 -35.47
C GLU A 221 21.23 9.21 -34.10
N ILE A 222 21.50 9.97 -33.03
CA ILE A 222 21.07 9.62 -31.67
C ILE A 222 19.68 10.24 -31.47
N GLU A 223 18.64 9.43 -31.60
CA GLU A 223 17.30 9.80 -31.13
C GLU A 223 17.28 9.66 -29.59
N VAL A 224 17.42 10.79 -28.89
CA VAL A 224 17.20 10.82 -27.43
C VAL A 224 15.70 10.77 -27.20
N ARG A 225 15.13 9.57 -27.05
CA ARG A 225 13.82 9.45 -26.42
C ARG A 225 13.99 9.68 -24.93
N ILE A 226 13.65 10.88 -24.49
CA ILE A 226 13.24 11.11 -23.11
C ILE A 226 11.93 10.35 -22.97
N SER A 227 11.97 9.14 -22.42
CA SER A 227 10.77 8.59 -21.81
C SER A 227 10.52 9.43 -20.57
N ASP A 228 9.62 10.40 -20.68
CA ASP A 228 9.03 11.06 -19.52
C ASP A 228 8.32 9.97 -18.72
N VAL A 229 9.03 9.35 -17.77
CA VAL A 229 8.38 8.68 -16.66
C VAL A 229 7.70 9.80 -15.88
N CYS A 230 6.40 9.92 -16.06
CA CYS A 230 5.57 10.79 -15.24
C CYS A 230 5.59 10.25 -13.81
N THR A 231 6.62 10.60 -13.04
CA THR A 231 6.52 10.59 -11.59
C THR A 231 5.51 11.68 -11.26
N GLU A 232 4.39 11.34 -10.61
CA GLU A 232 3.44 12.33 -10.10
C GLU A 232 4.22 13.36 -9.27
N ASP A 233 4.47 14.55 -9.83
CA ASP A 233 4.99 15.67 -9.06
C ASP A 233 3.96 15.96 -7.98
N ASN A 234 4.32 15.81 -6.70
CA ASN A 234 3.43 16.05 -5.55
C ASN A 234 2.76 17.44 -5.58
N ASP A 235 3.32 18.39 -6.34
CA ASP A 235 2.79 19.74 -6.50
C ASP A 235 1.94 19.94 -7.78
N ASN A 236 1.91 18.96 -8.69
CA ASN A 236 1.16 18.99 -9.95
C ASN A 236 -0.04 18.03 -9.99
N ASP A 237 -0.36 17.33 -8.90
CA ASP A 237 -1.57 16.49 -8.83
C ASP A 237 -2.84 17.36 -8.85
N PRO A 238 -3.70 17.27 -9.88
CA PRO A 238 -4.91 18.07 -9.98
C PRO A 238 -5.96 17.71 -8.92
N ASN A 239 -5.92 16.50 -8.35
CA ASN A 239 -6.84 16.00 -7.33
C ASN A 239 -6.18 15.92 -5.94
N ARG A 240 -5.17 16.74 -5.70
CA ARG A 240 -4.48 16.82 -4.42
C ARG A 240 -5.47 17.15 -3.29
N ALA A 241 -5.33 16.44 -2.17
CA ALA A 241 -6.10 16.72 -0.98
C ALA A 241 -5.88 18.17 -0.52
N PRO A 242 -6.94 18.91 -0.15
CA PRO A 242 -6.80 20.25 0.36
C PRO A 242 -6.08 20.25 1.73
N PRO A 243 -5.52 21.39 2.17
CA PRO A 243 -5.09 21.55 3.56
C PRO A 243 -6.24 21.28 4.53
N CYS A 244 -5.92 20.86 5.75
CA CYS A 244 -6.90 20.58 6.79
C CYS A 244 -7.93 21.71 6.94
N ASP A 245 -9.22 21.37 6.84
CA ASP A 245 -10.34 22.26 7.17
C ASP A 245 -11.06 21.72 8.41
N PRO A 246 -10.83 22.30 9.60
CA PRO A 246 -11.49 21.87 10.83
C PRO A 246 -13.02 22.02 10.83
N ALA A 247 -13.59 22.82 9.92
CA ALA A 247 -15.04 22.95 9.82
C ALA A 247 -15.70 21.75 9.12
N VAL A 248 -14.95 21.04 8.27
CA VAL A 248 -15.40 19.86 7.53
C VAL A 248 -14.91 18.57 8.21
N CYS A 249 -13.67 18.56 8.70
CA CYS A 249 -13.07 17.42 9.36
C CYS A 249 -13.51 17.34 10.83
N VAL A 250 -14.56 16.58 11.09
CA VAL A 250 -15.14 16.42 12.42
C VAL A 250 -15.05 14.99 12.93
N LEU A 251 -14.79 14.84 14.23
CA LEU A 251 -14.82 13.55 14.91
C LEU A 251 -16.24 12.95 14.89
N PRO A 252 -16.39 11.61 14.83
CA PRO A 252 -15.34 10.59 14.94
C PRO A 252 -14.68 10.19 13.61
N ASP A 253 -15.24 10.60 12.47
CA ASP A 253 -14.83 10.03 11.18
C ASP A 253 -13.57 10.69 10.61
N CYS A 254 -13.31 11.95 10.95
CA CYS A 254 -12.17 12.72 10.47
C CYS A 254 -11.47 13.45 11.62
N PHE A 255 -10.14 13.44 11.61
CA PHE A 255 -9.33 14.27 12.49
C PHE A 255 -8.10 14.80 11.76
N CYS A 256 -7.93 16.12 11.78
CA CYS A 256 -6.74 16.79 11.27
C CYS A 256 -6.51 18.10 12.03
N SER A 257 -5.28 18.61 11.95
CA SER A 257 -4.94 19.98 12.31
C SER A 257 -3.92 20.53 11.31
N GLU A 258 -3.71 21.84 11.29
CA GLU A 258 -2.81 22.48 10.30
C GLU A 258 -1.38 21.91 10.31
N ASP A 259 -0.87 21.58 11.51
CA ASP A 259 0.48 21.08 11.75
C ASP A 259 0.52 19.69 12.39
N GLY A 260 -0.65 19.07 12.62
CA GLY A 260 -0.76 17.74 13.21
C GLY A 260 -0.46 17.68 14.72
N THR A 261 -0.32 18.81 15.41
CA THR A 261 0.11 18.84 16.82
C THR A 261 -1.03 19.06 17.81
N THR A 262 -2.21 19.44 17.31
CA THR A 262 -3.39 19.73 18.13
C THR A 262 -3.94 18.46 18.77
N ILE A 263 -4.41 18.58 20.01
CA ILE A 263 -4.97 17.45 20.77
C ILE A 263 -6.42 17.21 20.34
N PRO A 264 -6.83 15.96 20.09
CA PRO A 264 -8.22 15.61 19.79
C PRO A 264 -9.21 16.10 20.86
N GLY A 265 -10.29 16.75 20.41
CA GLY A 265 -11.33 17.29 21.30
C GLY A 265 -10.91 18.53 22.11
N ASP A 266 -9.79 19.18 21.75
CA ASP A 266 -9.25 20.39 22.41
C ASP A 266 -9.07 20.22 23.93
N LEU A 267 -8.76 18.99 24.37
CA LEU A 267 -8.49 18.71 25.77
C LEU A 267 -7.16 19.36 26.20
N PRO A 268 -7.08 19.91 27.42
CA PRO A 268 -5.80 20.35 27.97
C PRO A 268 -4.82 19.18 28.07
N ALA A 269 -3.56 19.36 27.67
CA ALA A 269 -2.55 18.29 27.66
C ALA A 269 -2.45 17.54 29.00
N LYS A 270 -2.54 18.24 30.13
CA LYS A 270 -2.51 17.64 31.48
C LYS A 270 -3.64 16.62 31.76
N ASP A 271 -4.76 16.74 31.05
CA ASP A 271 -5.95 15.92 31.26
C ASP A 271 -6.03 14.77 30.24
N VAL A 272 -5.09 14.69 29.30
CA VAL A 272 -4.99 13.64 28.27
C VAL A 272 -4.18 12.46 28.82
N PRO A 273 -4.64 11.21 28.72
CA PRO A 273 -3.81 10.06 29.06
C PRO A 273 -2.63 9.95 28.08
N GLN A 274 -1.41 9.77 28.60
CA GLN A 274 -0.27 9.49 27.74
C GLN A 274 -0.36 8.06 27.23
N MET A 275 -0.62 7.92 25.93
CA MET A 275 -0.68 6.63 25.26
C MET A 275 0.72 6.21 24.80
N ILE A 276 1.06 4.95 25.04
CA ILE A 276 2.28 4.31 24.55
C ILE A 276 1.86 3.11 23.71
N THR A 277 2.33 3.06 22.46
CA THR A 277 2.05 1.98 21.52
C THR A 277 3.32 1.17 21.29
N ILE A 278 3.38 -0.01 21.92
CA ILE A 278 4.47 -0.95 21.69
C ILE A 278 4.10 -1.80 20.46
N THR A 279 4.98 -1.85 19.47
CA THR A 279 4.77 -2.71 18.30
C THR A 279 5.90 -3.68 18.07
N PHE A 280 5.52 -4.83 17.50
CA PHE A 280 6.47 -5.81 16.98
C PHE A 280 6.17 -6.11 15.53
N ASP A 281 7.20 -5.97 14.71
CA ASP A 281 7.11 -6.26 13.28
C ASP A 281 7.66 -7.68 13.03
N ASP A 282 7.30 -8.24 11.87
CA ASP A 282 7.70 -9.55 11.37
C ASP A 282 6.94 -10.78 11.91
N ALA A 283 7.48 -11.97 11.65
CA ALA A 283 6.85 -13.25 11.90
C ALA A 283 6.83 -13.60 13.39
N ILE A 284 5.69 -14.07 13.89
CA ILE A 284 5.56 -14.59 15.25
C ILE A 284 5.84 -16.10 15.22
N ASN A 285 6.88 -16.56 15.91
CA ASN A 285 7.23 -17.98 15.97
C ASN A 285 8.05 -18.31 17.22
N ASN A 286 8.57 -19.54 17.30
CA ASN A 286 9.31 -20.01 18.47
C ASN A 286 10.56 -19.17 18.79
N ASN A 287 11.02 -18.32 17.87
CA ASN A 287 12.10 -17.38 18.15
C ASN A 287 11.66 -16.27 19.10
N ASN A 288 10.41 -15.83 19.09
CA ASN A 288 9.96 -14.64 19.86
C ASN A 288 8.79 -14.89 20.81
N ILE A 289 8.08 -16.02 20.73
CA ILE A 289 6.96 -16.33 21.62
C ILE A 289 7.35 -16.27 23.11
N GLU A 290 8.51 -16.79 23.50
CA GLU A 290 8.94 -16.76 24.91
C GLU A 290 9.26 -15.34 25.39
N LEU A 291 9.84 -14.50 24.52
CA LEU A 291 10.05 -13.08 24.80
C LEU A 291 8.72 -12.38 25.08
N TYR A 292 7.72 -12.59 24.23
CA TYR A 292 6.40 -11.97 24.42
C TYR A 292 5.70 -12.44 25.69
N LYS A 293 5.87 -13.70 26.10
CA LYS A 293 5.32 -14.19 27.38
C LYS A 293 5.99 -13.54 28.59
N GLU A 294 7.28 -13.28 28.52
CA GLU A 294 8.03 -12.60 29.58
C GLU A 294 7.61 -11.12 29.72
N MET A 295 7.44 -10.44 28.58
CA MET A 295 6.99 -9.06 28.52
C MET A 295 5.52 -8.90 28.93
N PHE A 296 4.63 -9.74 28.39
CA PHE A 296 3.18 -9.70 28.59
C PHE A 296 2.71 -10.82 29.54
N ASN A 297 3.33 -10.87 30.72
CA ASN A 297 3.14 -11.93 31.72
C ASN A 297 1.81 -11.87 32.51
N GLY A 298 0.91 -10.92 32.19
CA GLY A 298 -0.36 -10.72 32.88
C GLY A 298 -0.29 -9.99 34.22
N LYS A 299 0.92 -9.59 34.66
CA LYS A 299 1.13 -8.83 35.91
C LYS A 299 1.24 -7.33 35.69
N ARG A 300 1.69 -6.91 34.51
CA ARG A 300 1.80 -5.49 34.12
C ARG A 300 0.43 -4.97 33.73
N LYS A 301 -0.11 -4.06 34.55
CA LYS A 301 -1.46 -3.53 34.39
C LYS A 301 -1.42 -2.02 34.13
N ASN A 302 -2.23 -1.56 33.20
CA ASN A 302 -2.57 -0.16 33.04
C ASN A 302 -3.35 0.37 34.26
N PRO A 303 -3.47 1.69 34.45
CA PRO A 303 -4.19 2.28 35.60
C PRO A 303 -5.68 1.93 35.69
N ASN A 304 -6.29 1.35 34.63
CA ASN A 304 -7.65 0.80 34.65
C ASN A 304 -7.73 -0.65 35.18
N GLY A 305 -6.60 -1.27 35.53
CA GLY A 305 -6.49 -2.65 36.03
C GLY A 305 -6.39 -3.72 34.93
N CYS A 306 -6.37 -3.35 33.65
CA CYS A 306 -6.23 -4.27 32.53
C CYS A 306 -4.77 -4.51 32.16
N ASP A 307 -4.46 -5.67 31.59
CA ASP A 307 -3.13 -5.97 31.06
C ASP A 307 -2.72 -4.93 30.03
N ILE A 308 -1.44 -4.55 30.05
CA ILE A 308 -0.83 -3.74 28.99
C ILE A 308 -1.00 -4.44 27.64
N LYS A 309 -1.25 -3.66 26.60
CA LYS A 309 -1.47 -4.18 25.24
C LYS A 309 -0.40 -3.68 24.27
N ALA A 310 -0.28 -4.41 23.17
CA ALA A 310 0.71 -4.17 22.12
C ALA A 310 0.09 -4.54 20.77
N THR A 311 0.73 -4.10 19.69
CA THR A 311 0.28 -4.34 18.31
C THR A 311 1.34 -5.12 17.55
N PHE A 312 0.94 -6.19 16.86
CA PHE A 312 1.85 -7.05 16.11
C PHE A 312 1.56 -6.93 14.62
N PHE A 313 2.51 -6.38 13.86
CA PHE A 313 2.46 -6.34 12.40
C PHE A 313 3.05 -7.63 11.84
N VAL A 314 2.18 -8.61 11.60
CA VAL A 314 2.57 -9.99 11.31
C VAL A 314 2.79 -10.19 9.81
N SER A 315 3.98 -10.68 9.46
CA SER A 315 4.29 -11.16 8.11
C SER A 315 4.03 -12.66 7.95
N HIS A 316 3.70 -13.13 6.75
CA HIS A 316 3.32 -14.54 6.56
C HIS A 316 4.47 -15.55 6.76
N LYS A 317 5.61 -15.36 6.07
CA LYS A 317 6.67 -16.37 6.00
C LYS A 317 7.20 -16.74 7.39
N TYR A 318 7.17 -18.04 7.71
CA TYR A 318 7.60 -18.63 9.00
C TYR A 318 6.78 -18.22 10.24
N SER A 319 5.57 -17.67 10.08
CA SER A 319 4.67 -17.39 11.20
C SER A 319 3.94 -18.63 11.71
N ASN A 320 3.85 -18.73 13.03
CA ASN A 320 3.06 -19.71 13.76
C ASN A 320 1.69 -19.12 14.08
N TYR A 321 0.68 -19.48 13.30
CA TYR A 321 -0.68 -18.96 13.43
C TYR A 321 -1.40 -19.39 14.72
N SER A 322 -0.99 -20.50 15.35
CA SER A 322 -1.50 -20.84 16.69
C SER A 322 -1.03 -19.85 17.76
N ALA A 323 0.19 -19.32 17.60
CA ALA A 323 0.71 -18.28 18.50
C ALA A 323 0.11 -16.91 18.19
N VAL A 324 -0.11 -16.58 16.91
CA VAL A 324 -0.86 -15.38 16.50
C VAL A 324 -2.27 -15.40 17.12
N GLN A 325 -2.96 -16.55 17.05
CA GLN A 325 -4.27 -16.73 17.67
C GLN A 325 -4.23 -16.52 19.19
N GLU A 326 -3.25 -17.09 19.89
CA GLU A 326 -3.13 -16.90 21.35
C GLU A 326 -2.83 -15.44 21.70
N THR A 327 -2.01 -14.76 20.90
CA THR A 327 -1.66 -13.34 21.06
C THR A 327 -2.92 -12.45 20.92
N HIS A 328 -3.74 -12.69 19.89
CA HIS A 328 -5.03 -12.03 19.72
C HIS A 328 -6.02 -12.34 20.84
N ARG A 329 -6.07 -13.60 21.30
CA ARG A 329 -6.94 -14.03 22.41
C ARG A 329 -6.59 -13.29 23.70
N LYS A 330 -5.30 -13.04 23.96
CA LYS A 330 -4.81 -12.24 25.09
C LYS A 330 -5.12 -10.74 24.97
N GLY A 331 -5.69 -10.31 23.85
CA GLY A 331 -6.15 -8.94 23.61
C GLY A 331 -5.11 -8.03 22.99
N HIS A 332 -3.96 -8.57 22.55
CA HIS A 332 -3.05 -7.81 21.70
C HIS A 332 -3.65 -7.68 20.30
N GLU A 333 -3.31 -6.59 19.61
CA GLU A 333 -3.77 -6.34 18.26
C GLU A 333 -2.90 -7.09 17.24
N ILE A 334 -3.54 -7.67 16.22
CA ILE A 334 -2.87 -8.28 15.09
C ILE A 334 -3.17 -7.42 13.85
N ALA A 335 -2.11 -6.95 13.21
CA ALA A 335 -2.11 -6.16 11.99
C ALA A 335 -1.27 -6.87 10.91
N VAL A 336 -1.34 -6.42 9.66
CA VAL A 336 -0.69 -7.10 8.53
C VAL A 336 0.64 -6.45 8.14
N HIS A 337 1.63 -7.28 7.78
CA HIS A 337 2.96 -6.86 7.33
C HIS A 337 3.40 -7.61 6.05
N SER A 338 2.48 -7.75 5.12
CA SER A 338 2.61 -8.47 3.84
C SER A 338 2.92 -9.97 3.91
N ILE A 339 2.78 -10.62 2.75
CA ILE A 339 3.05 -12.04 2.58
C ILE A 339 4.55 -12.25 2.37
N THR A 340 5.12 -11.54 1.38
CA THR A 340 6.46 -11.82 0.86
C THR A 340 7.56 -10.94 1.44
N LYS A 341 7.19 -9.81 2.05
CA LYS A 341 8.08 -8.69 2.40
C LYS A 341 8.83 -8.07 1.21
N GLY A 342 8.42 -8.34 -0.04
CA GLY A 342 9.05 -7.81 -1.25
C GLY A 342 10.21 -8.65 -1.79
N HIS A 343 10.57 -9.76 -1.12
CA HIS A 343 11.71 -10.59 -1.51
C HIS A 343 11.41 -11.53 -2.71
N GLU A 344 10.15 -11.69 -3.11
CA GLU A 344 9.76 -12.74 -4.08
C GLU A 344 8.80 -12.26 -5.19
N THR A 345 8.35 -11.00 -5.19
CA THR A 345 7.49 -10.42 -6.24
C THR A 345 8.29 -9.87 -7.43
N ALA A 346 9.61 -9.71 -7.29
CA ALA A 346 10.50 -9.44 -8.40
C ALA A 346 10.58 -10.68 -9.30
N SER A 347 9.69 -10.73 -10.30
CA SER A 347 9.68 -11.73 -11.37
C SER A 347 11.10 -12.12 -11.79
N HIS A 348 11.57 -13.32 -11.44
CA HIS A 348 12.69 -14.12 -12.00
C HIS A 348 13.82 -13.47 -12.83
N LEU A 349 14.09 -12.17 -12.70
CA LEU A 349 14.89 -11.39 -13.63
C LEU A 349 15.27 -10.01 -13.09
N THR A 350 15.33 -9.80 -11.78
CA THR A 350 16.08 -8.65 -11.28
C THR A 350 16.87 -8.98 -10.03
N THR A 351 18.08 -8.46 -10.02
CA THR A 351 19.11 -8.64 -9.00
C THR A 351 18.69 -7.99 -7.68
N HIS A 352 18.90 -8.69 -6.55
CA HIS A 352 18.99 -8.34 -5.10
C HIS A 352 19.02 -6.87 -4.58
N ASN A 353 18.59 -5.85 -5.33
CA ASN A 353 18.67 -4.43 -5.02
C ASN A 353 17.33 -3.69 -5.29
N ASP A 354 16.25 -4.44 -5.61
CA ASP A 354 14.98 -3.91 -6.13
C ASP A 354 13.76 -4.12 -5.20
N ASP A 355 13.94 -4.81 -4.05
CA ASP A 355 12.84 -5.20 -3.15
C ASP A 355 12.13 -4.00 -2.50
N GLU A 356 12.86 -2.92 -2.22
CA GLU A 356 12.31 -1.69 -1.66
C GLU A 356 11.60 -0.82 -2.73
N GLN A 357 12.06 -0.91 -3.98
CA GLN A 357 11.45 -0.19 -5.10
C GLN A 357 10.12 -0.82 -5.50
N PHE A 358 9.98 -2.15 -5.33
CA PHE A 358 8.71 -2.85 -5.51
C PHE A 358 7.60 -2.16 -4.74
N TRP A 359 7.76 -1.95 -3.43
CA TRP A 359 6.74 -1.29 -2.59
C TRP A 359 6.42 0.13 -3.05
N SER A 360 7.44 0.89 -3.45
CA SER A 360 7.27 2.29 -3.87
C SER A 360 6.56 2.42 -5.23
N ASN A 361 6.59 1.37 -6.06
CA ASN A 361 6.02 1.34 -7.41
C ASN A 361 4.89 0.30 -7.58
N ALA A 362 4.50 -0.38 -6.50
CA ALA A 362 3.50 -1.44 -6.53
C ALA A 362 2.12 -0.90 -6.95
N THR A 363 1.40 -1.70 -7.73
CA THR A 363 0.03 -1.36 -8.15
C THR A 363 -0.97 -1.61 -7.02
N VAL A 364 -2.18 -1.07 -7.14
CA VAL A 364 -3.28 -1.32 -6.20
C VAL A 364 -3.53 -2.83 -6.01
N ASP A 365 -3.44 -3.62 -7.09
CA ASP A 365 -3.61 -5.08 -7.06
C ASP A 365 -2.45 -5.79 -6.34
N ASP A 366 -1.21 -5.35 -6.54
CA ASP A 366 -0.05 -5.90 -5.81
C ASP A 366 -0.18 -5.65 -4.31
N TRP A 367 -0.56 -4.42 -3.93
CA TRP A 367 -0.87 -4.08 -2.55
C TRP A 367 -2.01 -4.92 -1.97
N ALA A 368 -3.04 -5.22 -2.76
CA ALA A 368 -4.18 -6.03 -2.32
C ALA A 368 -3.75 -7.48 -2.09
N LYS A 369 -3.00 -8.08 -3.02
CA LYS A 369 -2.45 -9.44 -2.89
C LYS A 369 -1.55 -9.57 -1.65
N GLU A 370 -0.71 -8.57 -1.39
CA GLU A 370 0.19 -8.58 -0.25
C GLU A 370 -0.54 -8.35 1.08
N MET A 371 -1.31 -7.28 1.21
CA MET A 371 -1.90 -6.87 2.50
C MET A 371 -3.24 -7.54 2.78
N ALA A 372 -4.18 -7.49 1.83
CA ALA A 372 -5.47 -8.18 2.01
C ALA A 372 -5.30 -9.70 1.96
N GLY A 373 -4.35 -10.22 1.16
CA GLY A 373 -3.97 -11.64 1.20
C GLY A 373 -3.43 -12.05 2.57
N THR A 374 -2.57 -11.25 3.20
CA THR A 374 -2.09 -11.52 4.57
C THR A 374 -3.24 -11.52 5.58
N ARG A 375 -4.20 -10.60 5.46
CA ARG A 375 -5.40 -10.57 6.31
C ARG A 375 -6.19 -11.88 6.17
N ILE A 376 -6.43 -12.35 4.96
CA ILE A 376 -7.12 -13.64 4.70
C ILE A 376 -6.37 -14.81 5.35
N ILE A 377 -5.04 -14.85 5.22
CA ILE A 377 -4.21 -15.91 5.83
C ILE A 377 -4.34 -15.85 7.36
N VAL A 378 -4.20 -14.67 7.97
CA VAL A 378 -4.32 -14.49 9.42
C VAL A 378 -5.71 -14.92 9.91
N GLU A 379 -6.78 -14.41 9.29
CA GLU A 379 -8.15 -14.73 9.67
C GLU A 379 -8.44 -16.24 9.56
N LYS A 380 -8.01 -16.88 8.47
CA LYS A 380 -8.22 -18.32 8.24
C LYS A 380 -7.40 -19.19 9.20
N PHE A 381 -6.09 -18.95 9.30
CA PHE A 381 -5.19 -19.85 10.03
C PHE A 381 -5.06 -19.53 11.52
N ALA A 382 -5.33 -18.30 11.95
CA ALA A 382 -5.48 -17.95 13.37
C ALA A 382 -6.96 -18.03 13.84
N ASN A 383 -7.91 -18.30 12.94
CA ASN A 383 -9.34 -18.40 13.23
C ASN A 383 -9.86 -17.15 13.97
N ILE A 384 -9.55 -15.98 13.41
CA ILE A 384 -10.00 -14.67 13.88
C ILE A 384 -11.19 -14.27 12.99
N SER A 385 -12.33 -13.95 13.61
CA SER A 385 -13.62 -13.74 12.91
C SER A 385 -14.35 -12.46 13.34
N ASP A 386 -13.73 -11.65 14.19
CA ASP A 386 -14.28 -10.39 14.72
C ASP A 386 -13.88 -9.16 13.89
N ASN A 387 -13.34 -9.37 12.68
CA ASN A 387 -12.86 -8.32 11.77
C ASN A 387 -11.86 -7.34 12.43
N SER A 388 -11.13 -7.78 13.46
CA SER A 388 -10.21 -6.90 14.19
C SER A 388 -8.84 -6.72 13.51
N VAL A 389 -8.58 -7.39 12.38
CA VAL A 389 -7.31 -7.29 11.64
C VAL A 389 -7.40 -6.14 10.65
N VAL A 390 -7.13 -4.92 11.14
CA VAL A 390 -7.46 -3.67 10.43
C VAL A 390 -6.28 -2.73 10.20
N GLY A 391 -5.12 -3.01 10.78
CA GLY A 391 -3.91 -2.20 10.61
C GLY A 391 -2.99 -2.73 9.51
N VAL A 392 -2.32 -1.81 8.81
CA VAL A 392 -1.28 -2.11 7.82
C VAL A 392 0.03 -1.42 8.23
N ARG A 393 1.15 -2.11 8.02
CA ARG A 393 2.48 -1.50 7.98
C ARG A 393 3.24 -2.09 6.81
N ALA A 394 3.77 -1.26 5.93
CA ALA A 394 4.56 -1.74 4.80
C ALA A 394 5.96 -2.20 5.24
N PRO A 395 6.49 -3.29 4.65
CA PRO A 395 7.88 -3.69 4.81
C PRO A 395 8.86 -2.55 4.51
N TYR A 396 9.92 -2.48 5.31
CA TYR A 396 10.96 -1.44 5.22
C TYR A 396 10.43 0.00 5.37
N LEU A 397 9.20 0.18 5.88
CA LEU A 397 8.52 1.46 5.95
C LEU A 397 8.42 2.17 4.59
N ARG A 398 8.24 1.41 3.51
CA ARG A 398 8.13 1.92 2.14
C ARG A 398 6.69 2.30 1.82
N VAL A 399 6.42 3.60 1.72
CA VAL A 399 5.08 4.12 1.43
C VAL A 399 4.79 3.98 -0.07
N GLY A 400 3.62 3.42 -0.40
CA GLY A 400 3.19 3.08 -1.77
C GLY A 400 2.35 4.13 -2.49
N GLY A 401 2.59 5.41 -2.22
CA GLY A 401 1.87 6.53 -2.84
C GLY A 401 0.36 6.45 -2.66
N ASN A 402 -0.38 6.93 -3.66
CA ASN A 402 -1.85 6.83 -3.67
C ASN A 402 -2.33 5.38 -3.77
N ASN A 403 -1.55 4.46 -4.35
CA ASN A 403 -1.97 3.08 -4.60
C ASN A 403 -2.19 2.29 -3.31
N GLN A 404 -1.28 2.43 -2.33
CA GLN A 404 -1.41 1.79 -1.02
C GLN A 404 -2.71 2.21 -0.34
N PHE A 405 -2.99 3.51 -0.28
CA PHE A 405 -4.16 4.04 0.42
C PHE A 405 -5.47 3.78 -0.35
N THR A 406 -5.44 3.78 -1.68
CA THR A 406 -6.58 3.36 -2.51
C THR A 406 -6.94 1.90 -2.22
N MET A 407 -5.94 1.01 -2.19
CA MET A 407 -6.15 -0.39 -1.83
C MET A 407 -6.73 -0.52 -0.42
N MET A 408 -6.21 0.24 0.53
CA MET A 408 -6.68 0.20 1.91
C MET A 408 -8.13 0.62 2.05
N GLU A 409 -8.55 1.66 1.34
CA GLU A 409 -9.94 2.12 1.29
C GLU A 409 -10.85 1.06 0.65
N GLU A 410 -10.47 0.52 -0.52
CA GLU A 410 -11.23 -0.53 -1.21
C GLU A 410 -11.35 -1.83 -0.39
N GLN A 411 -10.30 -2.17 0.37
CA GLN A 411 -10.23 -3.36 1.22
C GLN A 411 -10.71 -3.11 2.65
N ALA A 412 -11.20 -1.91 2.97
CA ALA A 412 -11.71 -1.51 4.29
C ALA A 412 -10.71 -1.75 5.45
N PHE A 413 -9.44 -1.42 5.25
CA PHE A 413 -8.49 -1.28 6.35
C PHE A 413 -8.75 0.02 7.13
N LEU A 414 -8.53 0.00 8.45
CA LEU A 414 -8.82 1.16 9.30
C LEU A 414 -7.68 2.17 9.26
N TYR A 415 -6.44 1.70 9.38
CA TYR A 415 -5.28 2.58 9.51
C TYR A 415 -4.01 2.00 8.88
N ASP A 416 -3.15 2.92 8.43
CA ASP A 416 -1.75 2.66 8.09
C ASP A 416 -0.85 3.13 9.23
N SER A 417 0.28 2.47 9.41
CA SER A 417 1.35 2.93 10.29
C SER A 417 2.69 2.71 9.60
N THR A 418 2.84 3.31 8.42
CA THR A 418 4.05 3.24 7.59
C THR A 418 4.70 4.62 7.46
N ILE A 419 3.89 5.69 7.43
CA ILE A 419 4.40 7.04 7.19
C ILE A 419 5.20 7.52 8.41
N THR A 420 6.44 7.91 8.15
CA THR A 420 7.32 8.50 9.16
C THR A 420 7.21 10.03 9.14
N ALA A 421 7.06 10.64 10.32
CA ALA A 421 7.19 12.07 10.49
C ALA A 421 8.58 12.42 11.03
N PRO A 422 9.24 13.46 10.46
CA PRO A 422 10.56 13.87 10.92
C PRO A 422 10.52 14.32 12.38
N LEU A 423 11.66 14.19 13.06
CA LEU A 423 11.80 14.61 14.45
C LEU A 423 11.27 16.04 14.68
N SER A 424 10.19 16.13 15.45
CA SER A 424 9.44 17.37 15.70
C SER A 424 9.14 17.54 17.20
N ASN A 425 9.05 18.78 17.66
CA ASN A 425 8.71 19.12 19.04
C ASN A 425 7.70 20.28 19.04
N PRO A 426 6.42 20.06 19.34
CA PRO A 426 5.82 18.79 19.79
C PRO A 426 5.74 17.70 18.70
N PRO A 427 5.64 16.42 19.09
CA PRO A 427 5.36 15.31 18.18
C PRO A 427 3.94 15.38 17.60
N LEU A 428 3.67 14.67 16.50
CA LEU A 428 2.38 14.69 15.82
C LEU A 428 1.41 13.65 16.38
N TRP A 429 0.14 14.02 16.44
CA TRP A 429 -0.98 13.11 16.67
C TRP A 429 -1.33 12.34 15.38
N PRO A 430 -1.93 11.14 15.48
CA PRO A 430 -2.53 10.46 14.33
C PRO A 430 -3.55 11.36 13.63
N TYR A 431 -3.68 11.22 12.31
CA TYR A 431 -4.57 12.04 11.49
C TYR A 431 -5.21 11.20 10.39
N THR A 432 -6.30 11.68 9.82
CA THR A 432 -6.96 11.01 8.67
C THR A 432 -6.46 11.55 7.34
N MET A 433 -6.44 10.68 6.32
CA MET A 433 -5.92 10.97 4.98
C MET A 433 -6.93 11.67 4.04
N TYR A 434 -8.05 12.18 4.56
CA TYR A 434 -8.97 13.01 3.78
C TYR A 434 -8.34 14.33 3.32
N PHE A 435 -7.44 14.87 4.15
CA PHE A 435 -6.75 16.13 3.91
C PHE A 435 -5.26 15.90 3.72
N ARG A 436 -4.57 16.92 3.20
CA ARG A 436 -3.12 16.88 3.01
C ARG A 436 -2.42 16.60 4.34
N MET A 437 -1.41 15.73 4.29
CA MET A 437 -0.56 15.41 5.42
C MET A 437 0.01 16.68 6.08
N PRO A 438 0.04 16.74 7.43
CA PRO A 438 0.51 17.91 8.18
C PRO A 438 2.04 18.02 8.25
N HIS A 439 2.77 17.08 7.63
CA HIS A 439 4.23 17.08 7.59
C HIS A 439 4.73 16.70 6.20
N ARG A 440 6.04 16.89 5.98
CA ARG A 440 6.69 16.50 4.72
C ARG A 440 6.79 14.98 4.63
N CYS A 441 6.70 14.46 3.41
CA CYS A 441 7.07 13.08 3.13
C CYS A 441 8.55 12.86 3.51
N HIS A 442 8.80 12.00 4.50
CA HIS A 442 10.11 11.84 5.11
C HIS A 442 10.66 10.44 4.86
N GLY A 443 11.94 10.36 4.49
CA GLY A 443 12.64 9.13 4.14
C GLY A 443 13.26 9.21 2.74
N ASN A 444 14.15 8.28 2.44
CA ASN A 444 14.84 8.22 1.15
C ASN A 444 13.91 7.65 0.08
N LEU A 445 13.71 8.35 -1.05
CA LEU A 445 12.86 7.89 -2.17
C LEU A 445 11.46 7.42 -1.74
N GLN A 446 10.84 8.14 -0.81
CA GLN A 446 9.47 7.83 -0.37
C GLN A 446 8.45 8.42 -1.34
N HIS A 447 7.41 7.64 -1.64
CA HIS A 447 6.25 8.09 -2.39
C HIS A 447 5.06 8.17 -1.44
N CYS A 448 4.81 9.36 -0.88
CA CYS A 448 3.65 9.57 0.00
C CYS A 448 2.38 9.86 -0.82
N PRO A 449 1.19 9.53 -0.28
CA PRO A 449 -0.09 9.86 -0.92
C PRO A 449 -0.31 11.38 -1.04
N THR A 450 -0.96 11.78 -2.12
CA THR A 450 -1.30 13.19 -2.42
C THR A 450 -2.80 13.45 -2.40
N ARG A 451 -3.60 12.44 -2.72
CA ARG A 451 -5.07 12.52 -2.83
C ARG A 451 -5.74 12.22 -1.49
N SER A 452 -7.04 12.48 -1.43
CA SER A 452 -7.88 12.17 -0.28
C SER A 452 -8.20 10.67 -0.23
N HIS A 453 -7.97 10.03 0.92
CA HIS A 453 -8.28 8.62 1.18
C HIS A 453 -8.97 8.47 2.54
N ALA A 454 -9.95 7.58 2.63
CA ALA A 454 -10.71 7.33 3.87
C ALA A 454 -9.97 6.39 4.84
N VAL A 455 -8.73 6.74 5.21
CA VAL A 455 -7.82 5.90 6.01
C VAL A 455 -7.19 6.74 7.13
N TRP A 456 -7.02 6.14 8.31
CA TRP A 456 -6.26 6.75 9.41
C TRP A 456 -4.75 6.53 9.24
N GLU A 457 -3.94 7.53 9.55
CA GLU A 457 -2.49 7.41 9.64
C GLU A 457 -2.07 7.43 11.10
N MET A 458 -1.66 6.26 11.61
CA MET A 458 -0.94 6.11 12.87
C MET A 458 0.53 6.45 12.67
N VAL A 459 0.75 7.76 12.49
CA VAL A 459 2.04 8.34 12.10
C VAL A 459 3.18 7.92 13.02
N MET A 460 4.29 7.52 12.41
CA MET A 460 5.51 7.13 13.12
C MET A 460 6.37 8.36 13.36
N ASN A 461 6.27 8.95 14.54
CA ASN A 461 7.15 10.06 14.94
C ASN A 461 8.58 9.54 15.15
N GLU A 462 9.56 10.19 14.54
CA GLU A 462 10.96 9.90 14.87
C GLU A 462 11.27 10.20 16.34
N LEU A 463 11.98 9.25 16.96
CA LEU A 463 12.54 9.37 18.30
C LEU A 463 13.87 10.13 18.24
N ASP A 464 14.11 10.93 19.26
CA ASP A 464 15.36 11.67 19.43
C ASP A 464 16.41 10.75 20.05
N ARG A 465 17.48 10.52 19.31
CA ARG A 465 18.56 9.61 19.71
C ARG A 465 19.77 10.32 20.33
N ARG A 466 19.72 11.64 20.53
CA ARG A 466 20.82 12.37 21.18
C ARG A 466 20.96 11.90 22.64
N GLU A 467 22.19 11.72 23.11
CA GLU A 467 22.44 11.32 24.50
C GLU A 467 22.29 12.51 25.43
N ASP A 468 22.78 13.67 25.00
CA ASP A 468 22.58 14.95 25.65
C ASP A 468 21.90 15.96 24.70
N PRO A 469 20.56 16.07 24.75
CA PRO A 469 19.80 16.97 23.89
C PRO A 469 20.17 18.45 24.01
N GLN A 470 20.84 18.86 25.11
CA GLN A 470 21.25 20.24 25.37
C GLN A 470 22.59 20.61 24.74
N PHE A 471 23.48 19.63 24.56
CA PHE A 471 24.86 19.85 24.10
C PHE A 471 25.17 19.19 22.75
N ASP A 472 24.50 18.09 22.42
CA ASP A 472 24.76 17.35 21.19
C ASP A 472 24.32 18.13 19.94
N GLU A 473 25.13 17.98 18.87
CA GLU A 473 24.78 18.50 17.55
C GLU A 473 23.49 17.87 17.02
N TYR A 474 22.90 18.51 16.01
CA TYR A 474 21.70 17.98 15.35
C TYR A 474 21.98 16.59 14.77
N LEU A 475 21.24 15.60 15.25
CA LEU A 475 21.21 14.25 14.69
C LEU A 475 19.82 13.99 14.11
N PRO A 476 19.72 13.31 12.95
CA PRO A 476 18.43 12.81 12.48
C PRO A 476 17.89 11.82 13.51
N GLY A 477 16.57 11.79 13.67
CA GLY A 477 15.91 10.84 14.55
C GLY A 477 15.91 9.42 13.99
N CYS A 478 15.16 8.56 14.64
CA CYS A 478 14.94 7.18 14.21
C CYS A 478 13.49 6.78 14.50
N ALA A 479 12.80 6.21 13.51
CA ALA A 479 11.44 5.71 13.71
C ALA A 479 11.47 4.36 14.48
N MET A 480 12.13 3.35 13.91
CA MET A 480 12.32 2.06 14.57
C MET A 480 13.41 2.16 15.64
N VAL A 481 13.18 1.59 16.82
CA VAL A 481 14.15 1.68 17.92
C VAL A 481 15.47 0.98 17.57
N ASP A 482 15.41 -0.15 16.87
CA ASP A 482 16.59 -0.87 16.41
C ASP A 482 17.41 -0.14 15.33
N SER A 483 16.83 0.88 14.67
CA SER A 483 17.55 1.74 13.72
C SER A 483 18.36 2.85 14.40
N CYS A 484 18.16 3.07 15.71
CA CYS A 484 18.89 4.05 16.51
C CYS A 484 20.31 3.54 16.84
N SER A 485 21.21 3.58 15.85
CA SER A 485 22.52 2.91 15.87
C SER A 485 23.50 3.31 16.98
N ASN A 486 23.26 4.43 17.68
CA ASN A 486 24.13 4.93 18.75
C ASN A 486 23.79 4.36 20.14
N ILE A 487 22.68 3.64 20.27
CA ILE A 487 22.31 2.94 21.51
C ILE A 487 23.11 1.64 21.58
N LEU A 488 24.06 1.59 22.52
CA LEU A 488 24.99 0.47 22.67
C LEU A 488 24.87 -0.24 24.03
N SER A 489 24.33 0.42 25.06
CA SER A 489 24.14 -0.15 26.41
C SER A 489 22.70 -0.05 26.91
N GLY A 490 22.36 -0.88 27.91
CA GLY A 490 21.06 -0.81 28.58
C GLY A 490 20.78 0.54 29.25
N ASP A 491 21.81 1.18 29.83
CA ASP A 491 21.68 2.50 30.46
C ASP A 491 21.38 3.61 29.43
N GLN A 492 22.06 3.59 28.27
CA GLN A 492 21.76 4.51 27.17
C GLN A 492 20.34 4.31 26.68
N PHE A 493 19.90 3.05 26.56
CA PHE A 493 18.54 2.74 26.12
C PHE A 493 17.49 3.23 27.13
N TYR A 494 17.73 3.05 28.43
CA TYR A 494 16.86 3.57 29.48
C TYR A 494 16.74 5.10 29.44
N ASN A 495 17.86 5.81 29.33
CA ASN A 495 17.86 7.27 29.22
C ASN A 495 17.16 7.75 27.94
N PHE A 496 17.36 7.04 26.83
CA PHE A 496 16.68 7.28 25.57
C PHE A 496 15.15 7.15 25.69
N LEU A 497 14.66 6.12 26.40
CA LEU A 497 13.24 5.92 26.64
C LEU A 497 12.64 7.06 27.47
N ASN A 498 13.32 7.46 28.56
CA ASN A 498 12.87 8.57 29.41
C ASN A 498 12.86 9.91 28.67
N HIS A 499 13.92 10.23 27.92
CA HIS A 499 13.96 11.46 27.12
C HIS A 499 12.80 11.54 26.13
N ASN A 500 12.53 10.46 25.40
CA ASN A 500 11.44 10.45 24.43
C ASN A 500 10.05 10.38 25.11
N PHE A 501 9.94 9.77 26.28
CA PHE A 501 8.74 9.84 27.09
C PHE A 501 8.43 11.28 27.51
N ASP A 502 9.41 11.99 28.08
CA ASP A 502 9.25 13.38 28.52
C ASP A 502 8.90 14.31 27.36
N ARG A 503 9.51 14.12 26.19
CA ARG A 503 9.18 14.86 24.97
C ARG A 503 7.71 14.80 24.59
N HIS A 504 7.06 13.65 24.79
CA HIS A 504 5.63 13.49 24.53
C HIS A 504 4.80 13.97 25.74
N TYR A 505 5.15 13.52 26.94
CA TYR A 505 4.40 13.69 28.18
C TYR A 505 4.30 15.16 28.64
N GLU A 506 5.39 15.92 28.50
CA GLU A 506 5.47 17.34 28.91
C GLU A 506 4.92 18.32 27.85
N LYS A 507 4.63 17.84 26.63
CA LYS A 507 4.17 18.67 25.51
C LYS A 507 2.69 18.47 25.23
N ASN A 508 2.34 17.82 24.12
CA ASN A 508 0.97 17.64 23.66
C ASN A 508 0.43 16.22 23.90
N ARG A 509 1.18 15.36 24.59
CA ARG A 509 0.83 13.97 24.90
C ARG A 509 0.44 13.13 23.68
N ALA A 510 1.01 13.45 22.50
CA ALA A 510 0.83 12.60 21.34
C ALA A 510 1.26 11.16 21.66
N PRO A 511 0.61 10.14 21.07
CA PRO A 511 0.97 8.74 21.31
C PRO A 511 2.47 8.51 21.07
N LEU A 512 3.15 7.94 22.08
CA LEU A 512 4.54 7.54 21.96
C LEU A 512 4.61 6.17 21.27
N GLY A 513 5.23 6.13 20.11
CA GLY A 513 5.46 4.90 19.35
C GLY A 513 6.79 4.26 19.72
N LEU A 514 6.76 3.01 20.19
CA LEU A 514 7.95 2.21 20.44
C LEU A 514 7.90 0.96 19.55
N TYR A 515 8.57 1.07 18.40
CA TYR A 515 8.50 0.08 17.33
C TYR A 515 9.76 -0.79 17.32
N PHE A 516 9.58 -2.11 17.41
CA PHE A 516 10.68 -3.06 17.58
C PHE A 516 10.63 -4.22 16.60
N HIS A 517 11.81 -4.69 16.20
CA HIS A 517 11.99 -6.08 15.79
C HIS A 517 12.28 -6.95 17.02
N ALA A 518 11.53 -8.03 17.22
CA ALA A 518 11.69 -8.90 18.41
C ALA A 518 13.10 -9.49 18.56
N ALA A 519 13.80 -9.70 17.45
CA ALA A 519 15.18 -10.16 17.46
C ALA A 519 16.13 -9.19 18.16
N TRP A 520 15.90 -7.88 18.07
CA TRP A 520 16.77 -6.87 18.67
C TRP A 520 16.76 -6.94 20.21
N LEU A 521 15.57 -7.07 20.82
CA LEU A 521 15.44 -7.27 22.27
C LEU A 521 15.97 -8.64 22.71
N LYS A 522 15.65 -9.70 21.96
CA LYS A 522 16.06 -11.06 22.34
C LYS A 522 17.57 -11.26 22.28
N ASN A 523 18.24 -10.68 21.29
CA ASN A 523 19.68 -10.85 21.11
C ASN A 523 20.51 -10.01 22.09
N ASN A 524 19.89 -9.02 22.74
CA ASN A 524 20.53 -8.10 23.67
C ASN A 524 19.79 -8.09 25.02
N PRO A 525 20.11 -9.03 25.94
CA PRO A 525 19.41 -9.16 27.23
C PRO A 525 19.43 -7.86 28.06
N GLU A 526 20.52 -7.10 28.01
CA GLU A 526 20.62 -5.80 28.70
C GLU A 526 19.55 -4.80 28.25
N TYR A 527 19.17 -4.82 26.96
CA TYR A 527 18.13 -3.93 26.43
C TYR A 527 16.75 -4.39 26.87
N LEU A 528 16.52 -5.70 26.91
CA LEU A 528 15.28 -6.26 27.43
C LEU A 528 15.11 -5.92 28.92
N ASP A 529 16.16 -6.11 29.72
CA ASP A 529 16.13 -5.81 31.16
C ASP A 529 15.87 -4.32 31.40
N ALA A 530 16.56 -3.43 30.68
CA ALA A 530 16.33 -1.99 30.74
C ALA A 530 14.91 -1.61 30.32
N PHE A 531 14.36 -2.25 29.29
CA PHE A 531 13.00 -1.98 28.82
C PHE A 531 11.95 -2.44 29.81
N LEU A 532 12.09 -3.65 30.36
CA LEU A 532 11.17 -4.17 31.36
C LEU A 532 11.21 -3.33 32.64
N TYR A 533 12.40 -2.93 33.07
CA TYR A 533 12.59 -2.02 34.20
C TYR A 533 11.87 -0.69 33.97
N TRP A 534 12.07 -0.08 32.78
CA TRP A 534 11.41 1.17 32.42
C TRP A 534 9.88 1.06 32.39
N ILE A 535 9.32 -0.02 31.80
CA ILE A 535 7.87 -0.24 31.83
C ILE A 535 7.35 -0.33 33.26
N ASP A 536 8.02 -1.13 34.10
CA ASP A 536 7.59 -1.35 35.48
C ASP A 536 7.69 -0.07 36.31
N GLU A 537 8.69 0.78 36.07
CA GLU A 537 8.83 2.10 36.69
C GLU A 537 7.71 3.07 36.25
N ILE A 538 7.47 3.18 34.94
CA ILE A 538 6.43 4.07 34.39
C ILE A 538 5.05 3.67 34.92
N LEU A 539 4.72 2.37 34.93
CA LEU A 539 3.45 1.87 35.46
C LEU A 539 3.30 2.10 36.97
N ALA A 540 4.40 2.11 37.74
CA ALA A 540 4.37 2.35 39.17
C ALA A 540 4.25 3.84 39.53
N ASN A 541 4.90 4.71 38.77
CA ASN A 541 5.00 6.14 39.07
C ASN A 541 3.92 6.99 38.41
N HIS A 542 3.30 6.52 37.32
CA HIS A 542 2.30 7.28 36.57
C HIS A 542 0.93 6.60 36.57
N ASN A 543 -0.10 7.35 36.97
CA ASN A 543 -1.49 6.89 36.97
C ASN A 543 -2.29 7.35 35.73
N ASP A 544 -1.63 8.07 34.83
CA ASP A 544 -2.16 8.71 33.63
C ASP A 544 -1.48 8.21 32.34
N VAL A 545 -0.65 7.18 32.42
CA VAL A 545 0.04 6.53 31.29
C VAL A 545 -0.61 5.19 30.99
N TYR A 546 -0.83 4.90 29.71
CA TYR A 546 -1.51 3.69 29.24
C TYR A 546 -0.78 3.06 28.06
N PHE A 547 -0.45 1.77 28.18
CA PHE A 547 0.08 0.94 27.12
C PHE A 547 -1.07 0.28 26.36
N VAL A 548 -1.34 0.76 25.15
CA VAL A 548 -2.53 0.45 24.37
C VAL A 548 -2.18 -0.01 22.96
N THR A 549 -3.13 -0.65 22.29
CA THR A 549 -2.98 -1.00 20.87
C THR A 549 -3.21 0.23 19.98
N MET A 550 -2.84 0.12 18.70
CA MET A 550 -3.04 1.21 17.73
C MET A 550 -4.54 1.51 17.51
N THR A 551 -5.36 0.48 17.37
CA THR A 551 -6.82 0.62 17.27
C THR A 551 -7.41 1.31 18.52
N GLN A 552 -6.88 1.02 19.71
CA GLN A 552 -7.31 1.67 20.95
C GLN A 552 -6.97 3.16 21.00
N VAL A 553 -5.87 3.58 20.37
CA VAL A 553 -5.57 5.01 20.20
C VAL A 553 -6.61 5.67 19.30
N ILE A 554 -6.91 5.08 18.14
CA ILE A 554 -7.93 5.62 17.21
C ILE A 554 -9.29 5.71 17.90
N GLN A 555 -9.71 4.68 18.64
CA GLN A 555 -10.95 4.69 19.42
C GLN A 555 -10.99 5.83 20.46
N TRP A 556 -9.85 6.17 21.08
CA TRP A 556 -9.76 7.31 21.97
C TRP A 556 -9.85 8.64 21.20
N ILE A 557 -9.19 8.76 20.04
CA ILE A 557 -9.27 9.96 19.19
C ILE A 557 -10.71 10.21 18.74
N GLN A 558 -11.44 9.15 18.37
CA GLN A 558 -12.85 9.20 17.98
C GLN A 558 -13.77 9.68 19.10
N ASN A 559 -13.40 9.44 20.36
CA ASN A 559 -14.17 9.84 21.54
C ASN A 559 -13.24 10.21 22.70
N PRO A 560 -12.62 11.41 22.66
CA PRO A 560 -11.57 11.79 23.61
C PRO A 560 -12.06 11.75 25.06
N ARG A 561 -11.30 11.05 25.91
CA ARG A 561 -11.58 10.90 27.35
C ARG A 561 -10.45 11.46 28.17
N THR A 562 -10.81 12.14 29.26
CA THR A 562 -9.82 12.61 30.24
C THR A 562 -9.23 11.44 31.04
N VAL A 563 -8.10 11.66 31.70
CA VAL A 563 -7.41 10.67 32.57
C VAL A 563 -8.35 10.04 33.61
N THR A 564 -9.34 10.79 34.12
CA THR A 564 -10.30 10.27 35.10
C THR A 564 -11.36 9.37 34.47
N GLU A 565 -11.86 9.75 33.29
CA GLU A 565 -12.89 9.02 32.55
C GLU A 565 -12.34 7.74 31.91
N VAL A 566 -11.08 7.76 31.48
CA VAL A 566 -10.48 6.68 30.70
C VAL A 566 -10.33 5.37 31.49
N LYS A 567 -10.37 5.42 32.82
CA LYS A 567 -10.40 4.23 33.70
C LYS A 567 -11.60 3.32 33.45
N ASN A 568 -12.72 3.91 33.01
CA ASN A 568 -13.96 3.20 32.70
C ASN A 568 -14.26 3.20 31.20
N PHE A 569 -13.28 3.48 30.34
CA PHE A 569 -13.46 3.49 28.90
C PHE A 569 -13.51 2.06 28.37
N GLU A 570 -14.70 1.62 27.95
CA GLU A 570 -14.98 0.24 27.53
C GLU A 570 -14.01 -0.30 26.46
N PRO A 571 -13.64 0.44 25.39
CA PRO A 571 -12.71 -0.08 24.38
C PRO A 571 -11.32 -0.43 24.93
N TRP A 572 -10.88 0.26 25.99
CA TRP A 572 -9.60 -0.04 26.68
C TRP A 572 -9.74 -1.14 27.74
N ARG A 573 -10.96 -1.63 27.97
CA ARG A 573 -11.27 -2.75 28.88
C ARG A 573 -11.63 -4.01 28.11
N GLU A 574 -11.68 -3.97 26.78
CA GLU A 574 -11.81 -5.17 25.97
C GLU A 574 -10.65 -6.13 26.27
N LYS A 575 -10.98 -7.42 26.49
CA LYS A 575 -9.99 -8.46 26.83
C LYS A 575 -9.06 -7.99 27.98
N CYS A 576 -9.65 -7.36 29.00
CA CYS A 576 -8.92 -6.69 30.10
C CYS A 576 -7.84 -7.56 30.74
N SER A 577 -8.21 -8.75 31.26
CA SER A 577 -7.30 -9.72 31.85
C SER A 577 -7.75 -11.12 31.45
N VAL A 578 -7.27 -11.59 30.30
CA VAL A 578 -7.75 -12.85 29.71
C VAL A 578 -7.00 -14.03 30.31
N GLU A 579 -7.71 -14.80 31.13
CA GLU A 579 -7.28 -16.10 31.61
C GLU A 579 -7.89 -17.24 30.77
N GLY A 580 -7.58 -18.48 31.12
CA GLY A 580 -8.13 -19.65 30.44
C GLY A 580 -7.23 -20.24 29.36
N LYS A 581 -7.74 -21.32 28.78
CA LYS A 581 -7.00 -22.25 27.92
C LYS A 581 -6.83 -21.68 26.49
N PRO A 582 -5.75 -22.07 25.79
CA PRO A 582 -5.61 -21.74 24.37
C PRO A 582 -6.69 -22.45 23.54
N SER A 583 -6.94 -21.95 22.32
CA SER A 583 -7.93 -22.52 21.39
C SER A 583 -7.64 -23.99 21.05
N CYS A 584 -6.37 -24.38 20.97
CA CYS A 584 -5.95 -25.77 20.87
C CYS A 584 -4.74 -26.07 21.77
N TRP A 585 -4.67 -27.29 22.30
CA TRP A 585 -3.57 -27.73 23.16
C TRP A 585 -2.30 -28.08 22.39
N VAL A 586 -2.49 -28.71 21.23
CA VAL A 586 -1.42 -29.16 20.35
C VAL A 586 -1.77 -28.70 18.94
N PRO A 587 -1.14 -27.64 18.43
CA PRO A 587 -1.39 -27.19 17.07
C PRO A 587 -0.87 -28.21 16.06
N HIS A 588 -1.53 -28.28 14.91
CA HIS A 588 -1.03 -29.03 13.77
C HIS A 588 0.24 -28.35 13.25
N SER A 589 1.27 -29.14 12.95
CA SER A 589 2.50 -28.67 12.29
C SER A 589 2.46 -29.16 10.84
N CYS A 590 2.00 -28.29 9.95
CA CYS A 590 1.75 -28.60 8.55
C CYS A 590 3.04 -28.38 7.75
N LYS A 591 3.64 -29.45 7.23
CA LYS A 591 4.76 -29.37 6.30
C LYS A 591 4.20 -29.14 4.90
N LEU A 592 4.34 -27.92 4.39
CA LEU A 592 3.68 -27.49 3.17
C LEU A 592 4.70 -27.05 2.12
N THR A 593 4.31 -27.17 0.86
CA THR A 593 5.04 -26.67 -0.30
C THR A 593 4.08 -25.87 -1.17
N SER A 594 4.59 -24.94 -1.98
CA SER A 594 3.81 -24.23 -2.99
C SER A 594 4.61 -24.19 -4.29
N LYS A 595 3.90 -24.08 -5.42
CA LYS A 595 4.53 -23.83 -6.72
C LYS A 595 5.14 -22.43 -6.79
N GLU A 596 4.61 -21.50 -6.00
CA GLU A 596 5.07 -20.10 -5.97
C GLU A 596 6.41 -19.94 -5.22
N ILE A 597 6.74 -20.87 -4.32
CA ILE A 597 8.03 -20.90 -3.60
C ILE A 597 8.75 -22.22 -3.93
N PRO A 598 9.31 -22.36 -5.14
CA PRO A 598 9.87 -23.62 -5.60
C PRO A 598 11.09 -24.03 -4.76
N GLY A 599 11.08 -25.27 -4.28
CA GLY A 599 12.21 -25.87 -3.55
C GLY A 599 12.23 -25.64 -2.04
N GLU A 600 11.34 -24.79 -1.51
CA GLU A 600 11.18 -24.64 -0.06
C GLU A 600 10.08 -25.56 0.49
N THR A 601 10.30 -26.11 1.68
CA THR A 601 9.26 -26.74 2.50
C THR A 601 9.13 -25.94 3.77
N ILE A 602 7.96 -25.31 3.96
CA ILE A 602 7.73 -24.39 5.07
C ILE A 602 6.75 -25.04 6.04
N ASN A 603 7.08 -24.95 7.33
CA ASN A 603 6.20 -25.43 8.40
C ASN A 603 5.23 -24.32 8.79
N LEU A 604 3.93 -24.58 8.64
CA LEU A 604 2.85 -23.70 9.11
C LEU A 604 2.20 -24.35 10.32
N GLN A 605 2.25 -23.70 11.49
CA GLN A 605 1.56 -24.18 12.68
C GLN A 605 0.21 -23.51 12.86
N THR A 606 -0.85 -24.29 13.03
CA THR A 606 -2.21 -23.77 13.20
C THR A 606 -3.09 -24.74 13.98
N CYS A 607 -4.14 -24.24 14.64
CA CYS A 607 -5.18 -25.05 15.23
C CYS A 607 -6.21 -25.56 14.19
N VAL A 608 -6.23 -25.01 12.98
CA VAL A 608 -7.10 -25.48 11.89
C VAL A 608 -6.49 -26.68 11.17
N ARG A 609 -7.28 -27.35 10.33
CA ARG A 609 -6.78 -28.44 9.49
C ARG A 609 -5.73 -27.91 8.51
N CYS A 610 -4.67 -28.69 8.30
CA CYS A 610 -3.63 -28.33 7.32
C CYS A 610 -4.23 -28.10 5.92
N PRO A 611 -3.83 -27.00 5.25
CA PRO A 611 -4.22 -26.73 3.86
C PRO A 611 -3.51 -27.70 2.90
N ASN A 612 -3.93 -27.69 1.63
CA ASN A 612 -3.34 -28.55 0.60
C ASN A 612 -1.97 -28.05 0.14
N ASN A 613 -1.84 -26.73 -0.03
CA ASN A 613 -0.61 -26.05 -0.42
C ASN A 613 -0.21 -25.03 0.64
N TYR A 614 1.05 -24.59 0.59
CA TYR A 614 1.49 -23.44 1.38
C TYR A 614 0.81 -22.17 0.84
N PRO A 615 0.09 -21.42 1.69
CA PRO A 615 -0.55 -20.18 1.26
C PRO A 615 0.46 -19.16 0.74
N TRP A 616 0.11 -18.41 -0.30
CA TRP A 616 0.98 -17.35 -0.83
C TRP A 616 0.17 -16.27 -1.55
N LEU A 617 0.81 -15.47 -2.41
CA LEU A 617 0.20 -14.34 -3.11
C LEU A 617 -1.03 -14.71 -3.92
N ASN A 618 -0.95 -15.75 -4.75
CA ASN A 618 -2.05 -16.13 -5.64
C ASN A 618 -3.04 -17.10 -4.97
N ASP A 619 -2.61 -17.83 -3.95
CA ASP A 619 -3.46 -18.75 -3.15
C ASP A 619 -3.33 -18.45 -1.65
N PRO A 620 -3.91 -17.34 -1.14
CA PRO A 620 -3.82 -16.98 0.27
C PRO A 620 -4.59 -17.95 1.18
N THR A 621 -5.44 -18.82 0.62
CA THR A 621 -6.18 -19.80 1.41
C THR A 621 -5.47 -21.15 1.47
N GLY A 622 -4.51 -21.41 0.58
CA GLY A 622 -3.78 -22.68 0.45
C GLY A 622 -4.65 -23.84 -0.03
N ASP A 623 -5.81 -23.56 -0.62
CA ASP A 623 -6.78 -24.59 -1.01
C ASP A 623 -6.40 -25.26 -2.33
N GLY A 624 -5.61 -24.59 -3.18
CA GLY A 624 -5.15 -25.10 -4.47
C GLY A 624 -6.18 -25.07 -5.59
N PHE A 625 -7.19 -24.19 -5.48
CA PHE A 625 -8.14 -23.93 -6.57
C PHE A 625 -7.47 -23.02 -7.59
N PHE A 626 -7.19 -23.56 -8.77
CA PHE A 626 -6.74 -22.82 -9.96
C PHE A 626 -7.89 -22.64 -10.94
#